data_AF-A0A2R5FNJ8-F1
#
_entry.id   AF-A0A2R5FNJ8-F1
#
_cell.length_a   1.000
_cell.length_b   1.000
_cell.length_c   1.000
_cell.angle_alpha   90.00
_cell.angle_beta   90.00
_cell.angle_gamma   90.00
#
_symmetry.space_group_name_H-M   'P 1'
#
loop_
_entity.id
_entity.type
_entity.pdbx_description
1 polymer ?
#
loop_
_entity_poly.entity_id
_entity_poly.type
_entity_poly.pdbx_seq_one_letter_code
_entity_poly.pdbx_strand_id
1 'polypeptide(L)' 'MKTTRLNVRMSQRRLNKLRSYAVMKDKTVTQIVEDWVDRLPNPESVKNNADPLPVNPAD' A
#
# COMPACT_ATOMS: atom_id res chain seq x y z
N MET A 1 -14.64 -2.64 -15.60
CA MET A 1 -13.35 -1.96 -15.38
C MET A 1 -12.25 -2.69 -16.13
N LYS A 2 -11.26 -1.98 -16.68
CA LYS A 2 -10.04 -2.63 -17.21
C LYS A 2 -9.30 -3.28 -16.05
N THR A 3 -9.12 -4.59 -16.10
CA THR A 3 -8.39 -5.34 -15.06
C THR A 3 -6.92 -5.41 -15.41
N THR A 4 -6.06 -4.99 -14.48
CA THR A 4 -4.60 -5.10 -14.61
C THR A 4 -4.07 -6.01 -13.51
N ARG A 5 -3.00 -6.76 -13.77
CA ARG A 5 -2.42 -7.69 -12.81
C ARG A 5 -1.24 -7.05 -12.08
N LEU A 6 -1.19 -7.23 -10.76
CA LEU A 6 -0.02 -6.92 -9.95
C LEU A 6 0.92 -8.13 -9.91
N ASN A 7 2.21 -7.92 -10.22
CA ASN A 7 3.23 -8.96 -10.10
C ASN A 7 4.28 -8.52 -9.06
N VAL A 8 4.45 -9.31 -7.99
CA VAL A 8 5.36 -9.01 -6.88
C VAL A 8 6.32 -10.17 -6.67
N ARG A 9 7.62 -9.89 -6.74
CA ARG A 9 8.65 -10.86 -6.35
C ARG A 9 8.76 -10.91 -4.82
N MET A 10 8.61 -12.11 -4.26
CA MET A 10 8.80 -12.34 -2.83
C MET A 10 9.34 -13.74 -2.55
N SER A 11 10.01 -13.91 -1.40
CA SER A 11 10.46 -15.23 -0.97
C SER A 11 9.29 -16.12 -0.56
N GLN A 12 9.49 -17.44 -0.63
CA GLN A 12 8.48 -18.42 -0.21
C GLN A 12 7.99 -18.18 1.23
N ARG A 13 8.90 -17.81 2.14
CA ARG A 13 8.57 -17.48 3.54
C ARG A 13 7.56 -16.33 3.64
N ARG A 14 7.74 -15.26 2.85
CA ARG A 14 6.82 -14.11 2.84
C ARG A 14 5.48 -14.49 2.24
N LEU A 15 5.49 -15.25 1.15
CA LEU A 15 4.27 -15.71 0.50
C LEU A 15 3.43 -16.62 1.42
N ASN A 16 4.06 -17.56 2.11
CA ASN A 16 3.37 -18.44 3.06
C ASN A 16 2.76 -17.64 4.21
N LYS A 17 3.49 -16.67 4.77
CA LYS A 17 2.96 -15.78 5.81
C LYS A 17 1.73 -15.02 5.33
N LEU A 18 1.74 -14.50 4.10
CA LEU A 18 0.61 -13.79 3.51
C LEU A 18 -0.60 -14.71 3.34
N ARG A 19 -0.40 -15.96 2.87
CA ARG A 19 -1.46 -16.96 2.76
C ARG A 19 -2.07 -17.32 4.11
N SER A 20 -1.24 -17.59 5.12
CA SER A 20 -1.73 -17.87 6.48
C SER A 20 -2.52 -16.70 7.08
N TYR A 21 -2.08 -15.48 6.83
CA TYR A 21 -2.81 -14.28 7.26
C TYR A 21 -4.18 -14.17 6.58
N ALA A 22 -4.25 -14.46 5.28
CA ALA A 22 -5.50 -14.45 4.53
C ALA A 22 -6.50 -15.49 5.07
N VAL A 23 -6.03 -16.71 5.36
CA VAL A 23 -6.84 -17.76 6.01
C VAL A 23 -7.36 -17.30 7.37
N MET A 24 -6.49 -16.73 8.21
CA MET A 24 -6.89 -16.21 9.54
C MET A 24 -7.95 -15.10 9.46
N LYS A 25 -8.00 -14.35 8.36
CA LYS A 25 -8.97 -13.27 8.12
C LYS A 25 -10.21 -13.71 7.34
N ASP A 26 -10.31 -15.00 6.99
CA ASP A 26 -11.35 -15.55 6.11
C ASP A 26 -11.49 -14.75 4.80
N LYS A 27 -10.35 -14.40 4.21
CA LYS A 27 -10.24 -13.59 2.99
C LYS A 27 -9.29 -14.23 2.00
N THR A 28 -9.47 -13.90 0.72
CA THR A 28 -8.48 -14.24 -0.31
C THR A 28 -7.25 -13.33 -0.19
N VAL A 29 -6.09 -13.82 -0.64
CA VAL A 29 -4.88 -12.99 -0.73
C VAL A 29 -5.11 -11.74 -1.57
N THR A 30 -5.90 -11.86 -2.65
CA THR A 30 -6.30 -10.74 -3.49
C THR A 30 -7.06 -9.67 -2.70
N GLN A 31 -8.09 -10.05 -1.95
CA GLN A 31 -8.85 -9.12 -1.12
C GLN A 31 -7.99 -8.44 -0.06
N ILE A 32 -7.04 -9.15 0.55
CA ILE A 32 -6.09 -8.53 1.50
C ILE A 32 -5.27 -7.45 0.80
N VAL A 33 -4.80 -7.70 -0.43
CA VAL A 33 -4.02 -6.72 -1.19
C VAL A 33 -4.89 -5.55 -1.64
N GLU A 34 -6.11 -5.80 -2.12
CA GLU A 34 -7.08 -4.75 -2.48
C GLU A 34 -7.40 -3.86 -1.27
N ASP A 35 -7.72 -4.47 -0.12
CA ASP A 35 -7.97 -3.75 1.14
C ASP A 35 -6.78 -2.89 1.58
N TRP A 36 -5.54 -3.30 1.27
CA TRP A 36 -4.35 -2.50 1.56
C TRP A 36 -4.16 -1.37 0.56
N VAL A 37 -4.42 -1.61 -0.72
CA VAL A 37 -4.35 -0.60 -1.78
C VAL A 37 -5.39 0.49 -1.54
N ASP A 38 -6.61 0.12 -1.16
CA ASP A 38 -7.70 1.06 -0.89
C ASP A 38 -7.46 1.97 0.32
N ARG A 39 -6.52 1.59 1.21
CA ARG A 39 -6.09 2.41 2.36
C ARG A 39 -4.98 3.39 2.00
N LEU A 40 -4.37 3.29 0.83
CA LEU A 40 -3.32 4.21 0.42
C LEU A 40 -3.92 5.60 0.18
N PRO A 41 -3.24 6.68 0.62
CA PRO A 41 -3.71 8.03 0.35
C PRO A 41 -3.73 8.28 -1.16
N ASN A 42 -4.73 9.00 -1.64
CA ASN A 42 -4.77 9.39 -3.05
C ASN A 42 -3.62 10.38 -3.31
N PRO A 43 -2.69 10.11 -4.25
CA PRO A 43 -1.55 10.99 -4.50
C PRO A 43 -1.93 12.43 -4.86
N GLU A 44 -3.12 12.66 -5.43
CA GLU A 44 -3.63 14.01 -5.71
C GLU A 44 -3.97 14.81 -4.44
N SER A 45 -4.22 14.14 -3.31
CA SER A 45 -4.51 14.78 -2.03
C SER A 45 -3.27 15.19 -1.23
N VAL A 46 -2.10 14.60 -1.53
CA VAL A 46 -0.84 14.87 -0.80
C VAL A 46 -0.17 16.17 -1.27
N LYS A 47 -0.43 16.63 -2.50
CA LYS A 47 0.18 17.85 -3.06
C LYS A 47 -0.29 19.14 -2.38
N ASN A 48 -1.45 19.13 -1.72
CA ASN A 48 -2.05 20.34 -1.14
C ASN A 48 -1.65 20.59 0.33
N ASN A 49 -0.97 19.64 0.98
CA ASN A 49 -0.53 19.75 2.37
C ASN A 49 1.00 19.81 2.49
N ALA A 50 1.71 20.19 1.43
CA ALA A 50 3.10 20.63 1.56
C ALA A 50 3.09 21.99 2.29
N ASP A 51 3.00 21.95 3.61
CA ASP A 51 3.33 23.08 4.47
C ASP A 51 4.71 23.60 4.04
N PRO A 52 4.89 24.92 3.85
CA PRO A 52 6.17 25.46 3.42
C PRO A 52 7.22 25.05 4.44
N LEU A 53 8.27 24.37 3.97
CA LEU A 53 9.45 24.04 4.76
C LEU A 53 9.91 25.31 5.49
N PRO A 54 10.23 25.26 6.79
CA PRO A 54 10.73 26.43 7.49
C PRO A 54 12.06 26.83 6.86
N VAL A 55 12.07 27.95 6.16
CA VAL A 55 13.30 28.59 5.69
C VAL A 55 14.03 29.10 6.93
N ASN A 56 15.09 28.40 7.34
CA ASN A 56 16.00 28.94 8.35
C ASN A 56 16.79 30.08 7.70
N PRO A 57 16.64 31.35 8.15
CA PRO A 57 17.57 32.39 7.75
C PRO A 57 18.89 32.10 8.46
N ALA A 58 19.94 31.88 7.67
CA ALA A 58 21.30 31.82 8.18
C ALA A 58 21.76 33.26 8.47
N ASP A 59 22.08 33.53 9.74
CA ASP A 59 23.01 34.58 10.19
C ASP A 59 23.92 33.95 11.27
#